data_AF-A0A1S2VUQ0-F1
#
_entry.id   AF-A0A1S2VUQ0-F1
#
_cell.length_a   1.000
_cell.length_b   1.000
_cell.length_c   1.000
_cell.angle_alpha   90.00
_cell.angle_beta   90.00
_cell.angle_gamma   90.00
#
_symmetry.space_group_name_H-M   'P 1'
#
loop_
_entity.id
_entity.type
_entity.pdbx_description
1 polymer ?
#
loop_
_entity_poly.entity_id
_entity_poly.type
_entity_poly.pdbx_seq_one_letter_code
_entity_poly.pdbx_strand_id
1 'polypeptide(L)' 'MGDKWPLQHRHVLGQAIRIRSPYVDALSVTQVLALKSLRKKVDKEELSQSQQAGFIYLILCTVSGVAAGLQNTG' A
#
# COMPACT_ATOMS: atom_id res chain seq x y z
N MET A 1 4.09 -1.21 33.03
CA MET A 1 2.63 -1.04 32.99
C MET A 1 2.30 -0.64 31.57
N GLY A 2 1.87 -1.61 30.77
CA GLY A 2 1.94 -1.54 29.30
C GLY A 2 0.55 -1.46 28.69
N ASP A 3 0.42 -0.61 27.68
CA ASP A 3 -0.78 -0.58 26.86
C ASP A 3 -0.98 -1.94 26.19
N LYS A 4 -2.23 -2.44 26.17
CA LYS A 4 -2.56 -3.71 25.51
C LYS A 4 -2.49 -3.59 23.99
N TRP A 5 -2.67 -2.39 23.45
CA TRP A 5 -2.52 -2.09 22.02
C TRP A 5 -2.18 -0.61 21.80
N PRO A 6 -1.55 -0.24 20.66
CA PRO A 6 -1.29 1.15 20.33
C PRO A 6 -2.56 2.02 20.38
N LEU A 7 -2.44 3.22 20.95
CA LEU A 7 -3.54 4.20 21.04
C LEU A 7 -4.76 3.74 21.85
N GLN A 8 -4.61 2.81 22.81
CA GLN A 8 -5.73 2.33 23.61
C GLN A 8 -6.47 3.44 24.38
N HIS A 9 -5.75 4.50 24.77
CA HIS A 9 -6.30 5.67 25.48
C HIS A 9 -6.69 6.83 24.54
N ARG A 10 -6.55 6.66 23.22
CA ARG A 10 -6.84 7.69 22.21
C ARG A 10 -7.96 7.17 21.30
N HIS A 11 -9.17 7.07 21.85
CA HIS A 11 -10.29 6.40 21.19
C HIS A 11 -10.59 6.94 19.78
N VAL A 12 -10.63 8.26 19.59
CA VAL A 12 -10.92 8.88 18.28
C VAL A 12 -9.81 8.57 17.27
N LEU A 13 -8.55 8.86 17.63
CA LEU A 13 -7.41 8.65 16.75
C LEU A 13 -7.20 7.16 16.42
N GLY A 14 -7.26 6.30 17.44
CA GLY A 14 -7.14 4.86 17.26
C GLY A 14 -8.25 4.30 16.38
N GLN A 15 -9.48 4.82 16.49
CA GLN A 15 -10.60 4.39 15.64
C GLN A 15 -10.43 4.85 14.20
N ALA A 16 -10.02 6.10 13.98
CA ALA A 16 -9.75 6.63 12.65
C ALA A 16 -8.67 5.82 11.92
N ILE A 17 -7.60 5.41 12.63
CA ILE A 17 -6.56 4.56 12.06
C ILE A 17 -7.09 3.14 11.76
N ARG A 18 -7.83 2.52 12.68
CA ARG A 18 -8.39 1.18 12.45
C ARG A 18 -9.35 1.11 11.28
N ILE A 19 -10.15 2.15 11.04
CA ILE A 19 -11.10 2.21 9.91
C ILE A 19 -10.35 2.22 8.57
N ARG A 20 -9.20 2.91 8.48
CA ARG A 20 -8.45 3.04 7.24
C ARG A 20 -7.42 1.92 7.00
N SER A 21 -6.96 1.23 8.05
CA SER A 21 -5.95 0.16 7.96
C SER A 21 -6.27 -0.91 6.91
N PRO A 22 -7.49 -1.48 6.82
CA PRO A 22 -7.77 -2.54 5.84
C PRO A 22 -7.55 -2.12 4.39
N TYR A 23 -7.82 -0.85 4.06
CA TYR A 23 -7.61 -0.32 2.71
C TYR A 23 -6.13 -0.09 2.41
N VAL A 24 -5.38 0.41 3.38
CA VAL A 24 -3.92 0.55 3.28
C VAL A 24 -3.27 -0.84 3.11
N ASP A 25 -3.75 -1.85 3.83
CA ASP A 25 -3.25 -3.22 3.74
C ASP A 25 -3.53 -3.81 2.35
N ALA A 26 -4.75 -3.67 1.84
CA ALA A 26 -5.12 -4.15 0.51
C ALA A 26 -4.28 -3.49 -0.61
N LEU A 27 -4.07 -2.17 -0.53
CA LEU A 27 -3.22 -1.45 -1.48
C LEU A 27 -1.75 -1.86 -1.36
N SER A 28 -1.26 -2.10 -0.14
CA SER A 28 0.11 -2.55 0.10
C SER A 28 0.37 -3.94 -0.50
N VAL A 29 -0.55 -4.89 -0.31
CA VAL A 29 -0.47 -6.22 -0.94
C VAL A 29 -0.51 -6.11 -2.46
N THR A 30 -1.41 -5.27 -3.00
CA THR A 30 -1.52 -5.03 -4.44
C THR A 30 -0.22 -4.46 -5.01
N GLN A 31 0.40 -3.49 -4.33
CA GLN A 31 1.68 -2.89 -4.72
C GLN A 31 2.79 -3.94 -4.77
N VAL A 32 2.89 -4.81 -3.76
CA VAL A 32 3.90 -5.87 -3.70
C VAL A 32 3.69 -6.87 -4.85
N LEU A 33 2.45 -7.28 -5.13
CA LEU A 33 2.15 -8.19 -6.24
C LEU A 33 2.44 -7.56 -7.61
N ALA A 34 2.12 -6.28 -7.79
CA ALA A 34 2.42 -5.52 -9.00
C ALA A 34 3.93 -5.40 -9.23
N LEU A 35 4.69 -4.99 -8.20
CA LEU A 35 6.15 -4.89 -8.24
C LEU A 35 6.82 -6.24 -8.52
N LYS A 36 6.37 -7.31 -7.85
CA LYS A 36 6.88 -8.67 -8.05
C LYS A 36 6.66 -9.13 -9.48
N SER A 37 5.47 -8.89 -10.02
CA SER A 37 5.11 -9.26 -11.40
C SER A 37 5.90 -8.46 -12.43
N LEU A 38 6.02 -7.14 -12.22
CA LEU A 38 6.77 -6.24 -13.10
C LEU A 38 8.25 -6.66 -13.16
N ARG A 39 8.91 -6.80 -12.01
CA ARG A 39 10.34 -7.17 -11.95
C ARG A 39 10.59 -8.52 -12.63
N LYS A 40 9.81 -9.56 -12.29
CA LYS A 40 9.97 -10.92 -12.86
C LYS A 40 9.80 -10.96 -14.38
N LYS A 41 8.88 -10.17 -14.94
CA LYS A 41 8.58 -10.21 -16.37
C LYS A 41 9.45 -9.27 -17.21
N VAL A 42 9.89 -8.14 -16.64
CA VAL A 42 10.88 -7.26 -17.28
C VAL A 42 12.21 -7.98 -17.45
N ASP A 43 12.67 -8.70 -16.43
CA ASP A 43 13.93 -9.48 -16.48
C ASP A 43 13.94 -10.55 -17.59
N LYS A 44 12.77 -10.92 -18.09
CA LYS A 44 12.58 -11.96 -19.10
C LYS A 44 12.09 -11.42 -20.45
N GLU A 45 12.03 -10.10 -20.62
CA GLU A 45 11.47 -9.44 -21.81
C GLU A 45 10.04 -9.90 -22.17
N GLU A 46 9.25 -10.33 -21.17
CA GLU A 46 7.90 -10.92 -21.34
C GLU A 46 6.77 -9.86 -21.45
N LEU A 47 7.09 -8.55 -21.41
CA LEU A 47 6.11 -7.47 -21.40
C LEU A 47 6.26 -6.55 -22.61
N SER A 48 5.14 -6.22 -23.23
CA SER A 48 5.08 -5.07 -24.12
C SER A 48 5.18 -3.75 -23.33
N GLN A 49 5.57 -2.67 -24.02
CA GLN A 49 5.63 -1.34 -23.41
C GLN A 49 4.29 -0.91 -22.77
N SER A 50 3.16 -1.25 -23.41
CA SER A 50 1.82 -0.95 -22.89
C SER A 50 1.53 -1.70 -21.58
N GLN A 51 1.92 -2.98 -21.50
CA GLN A 51 1.74 -3.76 -20.27
C GLN A 51 2.64 -3.25 -19.14
N GLN A 52 3.88 -2.87 -19.46
CA GLN A 52 4.79 -2.24 -18.50
C GLN A 52 4.20 -0.92 -17.97
N ALA A 53 3.67 -0.08 -18.85
CA ALA A 53 2.99 1.16 -18.47
C ALA A 53 1.78 0.90 -17.55
N GLY A 54 1.01 -0.15 -17.81
CA GLY A 54 -0.11 -0.56 -16.96
C GLY A 54 0.34 -0.94 -15.53
N PHE A 55 1.44 -1.69 -15.39
CA PHE A 55 2.00 -1.99 -14.07
C PHE A 55 2.51 -0.75 -13.35
N ILE A 56 3.20 0.16 -14.06
CA ILE A 56 3.67 1.42 -13.50
C ILE A 56 2.50 2.26 -12.99
N TYR A 57 1.43 2.37 -13.79
CA TYR A 57 0.22 3.07 -13.40
C TYR A 57 -0.43 2.46 -12.15
N LEU A 58 -0.57 1.13 -12.10
CA LEU A 58 -1.10 0.44 -10.93
C LEU A 58 -0.25 0.71 -9.67
N ILE A 59 1.08 0.65 -9.79
CA ILE A 59 2.00 0.95 -8.68
C ILE A 59 1.80 2.40 -8.21
N LEU A 60 1.71 3.36 -9.13
CA LEU A 60 1.48 4.77 -8.80
C LEU A 60 0.16 4.98 -8.05
N CYS A 61 -0.91 4.31 -8.47
CA CYS A 61 -2.19 4.32 -7.76
C CYS A 61 -2.04 3.77 -6.34
N THR A 62 -1.33 2.65 -6.15
CA THR A 62 -1.14 2.07 -4.82
C THR A 62 -0.27 2.94 -3.90
N VAL A 63 0.83 3.51 -4.41
CA VAL A 63 1.69 4.43 -3.63
C VAL A 63 0.91 5.65 -3.18
N SER A 64 0.14 6.25 -4.09
CA SER A 64 -0.69 7.43 -3.80
C SER A 64 -1.76 7.11 -2.75
N GLY A 65 -2.43 5.97 -2.88
CA GLY A 65 -3.47 5.55 -1.95
C GLY A 65 -2.94 5.18 -0.56
N VAL A 66 -1.79 4.49 -0.49
CA VAL A 66 -1.11 4.19 0.79
C VAL A 66 -0.67 5.48 1.48
N ALA A 67 -0.07 6.42 0.76
CA ALA A 67 0.32 7.71 1.30
C ALA A 67 -0.88 8.50 1.86
N ALA A 68 -2.00 8.53 1.12
CA ALA A 68 -3.24 9.17 1.57
C ALA A 68 -3.82 8.51 2.84
N GLY A 69 -3.72 7.18 2.96
CA GLY A 69 -4.20 6.43 4.11
C GLY A 69 -3.31 6.57 5.35
N LEU A 70 -1.98 6.65 5.18
CA LEU A 70 -1.03 6.81 6.28
C LEU A 70 -0.99 8.24 6.81
N GLN A 71 -1.11 9.23 5.93
CA GLN A 71 -1.01 10.65 6.26
C GLN A 71 0.37 11.00 6.85
N ASN A 72 0.44 11.86 7.86
CA ASN A 72 1.69 12.28 8.49
C ASN A 72 2.33 11.12 9.29
N THR A 73 3.56 10.75 8.94
CA THR A 73 4.29 9.62 9.56
C THR A 73 5.61 10.00 10.23
N GLY A 74 6.10 11.22 10.03
CA GLY A 74 7.38 11.72 10.57
C GLY A 74 7.67 13.11 10.06
#